data_AF-Q5LJ03-F1
#
_entry.id   AF-Q5LJ03-F1
#
_cell.length_a   1.000
_cell.length_b   1.000
_cell.length_c   1.000
_cell.angle_alpha   90.00
_cell.angle_beta   90.00
_cell.angle_gamma   90.00
#
_symmetry.space_group_name_H-M   'P 1'
#
loop_
_entity.id
_entity.type
_entity.pdbx_description
1 polymer ?
#
loop_
_entity_poly.entity_id
_entity_poly.type
_entity_poly.pdbx_seq_one_letter_code
_entity_poly.pdbx_strand_id
1 'polypeptide(L)'
;MRNQRLQGRITAGRFTLPIVIFTCIACWVLTSVLLPGLEVKESSYPLWNIVNIPAWANRIVSFLLFAGIGYFLIELNNTFAIIRMRASVQTSLYFLLITACPGMHLLYAGDVAAVTFLISLYFLFKSYQQPRPAGYLFHSFALLSAGSVAFPQLTYFIPIWLMGASGFQSLTFRSFCGSIIGWSIPYWFLLGHAFFHNEIELFYQPFIHLADFRDIDFGRDFQLWEVVTLGYLFILYIVSSIHCIVAGYEDKIRTRAYLHFLIFLNFCIFLFIVLQPALSMNLLSLLLIGISILVGHLFVLTNSKSSNLFFIGSMITLIALFCFNIWTLL
;
A
#
# COMPACT_ATOMS: atom_id res chain seq x y z
N MET A 1 31.08 3.51 23.33
CA MET A 1 30.35 3.25 22.07
C MET A 1 29.72 1.86 22.15
N ARG A 2 28.43 1.78 22.51
CA ARG A 2 27.73 0.50 22.77
C ARG A 2 27.64 -0.29 21.46
N ASN A 3 28.06 -1.56 21.46
CA ASN A 3 28.04 -2.47 20.30
C ASN A 3 26.69 -2.39 19.57
N GLN A 4 26.61 -1.57 18.51
CA GLN A 4 25.43 -1.48 17.68
C GLN A 4 25.32 -2.78 16.88
N ARG A 5 24.23 -3.52 17.12
CA ARG A 5 23.91 -4.76 16.41
C ARG A 5 23.67 -4.49 14.93
N LEU A 6 23.77 -5.53 14.11
CA LEU A 6 23.67 -5.45 12.65
C LEU A 6 22.40 -4.71 12.19
N GLN A 7 21.25 -5.06 12.78
CA GLN A 7 19.99 -4.34 12.60
C GLN A 7 20.15 -2.84 12.84
N GLY A 8 20.67 -2.42 14.00
CA GLY A 8 20.84 -1.00 14.34
C GLY A 8 21.84 -0.25 13.44
N ARG A 9 22.86 -0.94 12.91
CA ARG A 9 23.82 -0.33 11.96
C ARG A 9 23.17 -0.11 10.59
N ILE A 10 22.37 -1.08 10.14
CA ILE A 10 21.67 -1.00 8.86
C ILE A 10 20.53 0.02 8.97
N THR A 11 19.67 -0.07 9.97
CA THR A 11 18.54 0.86 10.12
C THR A 11 18.98 2.31 10.36
N ALA A 12 20.18 2.56 10.90
CA ALA A 12 20.75 3.91 11.03
C ALA A 12 21.67 4.32 9.86
N GLY A 13 21.92 3.43 8.91
CA GLY A 13 22.90 3.63 7.85
C GLY A 13 22.39 4.55 6.74
N ARG A 14 23.10 5.65 6.48
CA ARG A 14 22.79 6.62 5.41
C ARG A 14 22.79 6.00 4.00
N PHE A 15 23.55 4.93 3.79
CA PHE A 15 23.70 4.26 2.50
C PHE A 15 22.68 3.15 2.24
N THR A 16 21.79 2.84 3.20
CA THR A 16 20.84 1.74 3.03
C THR A 16 19.85 1.95 1.89
N LEU A 17 19.22 3.12 1.81
CA LEU A 17 18.27 3.42 0.75
C LEU A 17 18.95 3.45 -0.63
N PRO A 18 20.11 4.10 -0.84
CA PRO A 18 20.83 4.02 -2.11
C PRO A 18 21.15 2.58 -2.54
N ILE A 19 21.68 1.76 -1.62
CA ILE A 19 22.01 0.36 -1.92
C ILE A 19 20.76 -0.42 -2.34
N VAL A 20 19.66 -0.26 -1.61
CA VAL A 20 18.38 -0.92 -1.92
C VAL A 20 17.83 -0.47 -3.27
N ILE A 21 17.95 0.81 -3.63
CA ILE A 21 17.53 1.30 -4.95
C ILE A 21 18.35 0.63 -6.06
N PHE A 22 19.67 0.50 -5.89
CA PHE A 22 20.50 -0.22 -6.86
C PHE A 22 20.11 -1.70 -6.98
N THR A 23 19.85 -2.37 -5.86
CA THR A 23 19.36 -3.76 -5.86
C THR A 23 18.00 -3.86 -6.55
N CYS A 24 17.10 -2.92 -6.30
CA CYS A 24 15.78 -2.87 -6.92
C CYS A 24 15.87 -2.73 -8.43
N ILE A 25 16.68 -1.80 -8.93
CA ILE A 25 16.92 -1.62 -10.37
C ILE A 25 17.50 -2.90 -10.98
N ALA A 26 18.49 -3.52 -10.33
CA ALA A 26 19.09 -4.77 -10.82
C ALA A 26 18.06 -5.92 -10.89
N CYS A 27 17.22 -6.09 -9.86
CA CYS A 27 16.14 -7.08 -9.84
C CYS A 27 15.06 -6.78 -10.89
N TRP A 28 14.74 -5.51 -11.14
CA TRP A 28 13.76 -5.10 -12.15
C TRP A 28 14.25 -5.41 -13.57
N VAL A 29 15.53 -5.16 -13.85
CA VAL A 29 16.17 -5.52 -15.13
C VAL A 29 16.27 -7.04 -15.27
N LEU A 30 16.62 -7.75 -14.19
CA LEU A 30 16.70 -9.21 -14.21
C LEU A 30 15.34 -9.84 -14.53
N THR A 31 14.28 -9.36 -13.88
CA THR A 31 12.91 -9.84 -14.12
C THR A 31 12.37 -9.44 -15.50
N SER A 32 12.81 -8.32 -16.07
CA SER A 32 12.46 -7.95 -17.45
C SER A 32 13.09 -8.87 -18.49
N VAL A 33 14.30 -9.36 -18.24
CA VAL A 33 14.99 -10.31 -19.12
C VAL A 33 14.50 -11.75 -18.93
N LEU A 34 14.31 -12.18 -17.67
CA LEU A 34 13.94 -13.57 -17.36
C LEU A 34 12.47 -13.90 -17.65
N LEU A 35 11.57 -12.93 -17.53
CA LEU A 35 10.12 -13.15 -17.63
C LEU A 35 9.52 -12.24 -18.73
N PRO A 36 9.90 -12.38 -20.01
CA PRO A 36 9.40 -11.53 -21.08
C PRO A 36 7.92 -11.81 -21.40
N GLY A 37 7.43 -13.04 -21.13
CA GLY A 37 6.07 -13.51 -21.43
C GLY A 37 5.05 -13.35 -20.30
N LEU A 38 5.37 -12.60 -19.24
CA LEU A 38 4.41 -12.27 -18.19
C LEU A 38 3.29 -11.38 -18.78
N GLU A 39 2.15 -11.98 -19.08
CA GLU A 39 0.96 -11.27 -19.55
C GLU A 39 0.24 -10.59 -18.39
N VAL A 40 -0.25 -9.37 -18.63
CA VAL A 40 -1.07 -8.65 -17.65
C VAL A 40 -2.36 -9.44 -17.48
N LYS A 41 -2.68 -9.85 -16.25
CA LYS A 41 -3.97 -10.45 -15.93
C LYS A 41 -5.06 -9.47 -16.39
N GLU A 42 -5.84 -9.83 -17.40
CA GLU A 42 -6.85 -8.94 -17.98
C GLU A 42 -7.77 -8.43 -16.88
N SER A 43 -7.76 -7.12 -16.66
CA SER A 43 -8.72 -6.52 -15.77
C SER A 43 -10.09 -6.61 -16.44
N SER A 44 -11.07 -7.19 -15.75
CA SER A 44 -12.46 -7.17 -16.22
C SER A 44 -13.08 -5.76 -16.24
N TYR A 45 -12.31 -4.72 -15.89
CA TYR A 45 -12.79 -3.36 -15.72
C TYR A 45 -12.53 -2.50 -16.97
N PRO A 46 -13.57 -2.04 -17.67
CA PRO A 46 -13.43 -1.38 -18.96
C PRO A 46 -12.65 -0.06 -18.94
N LEU A 47 -12.76 0.75 -17.87
CA LEU A 47 -12.00 2.01 -17.76
C LEU A 47 -10.49 1.78 -17.66
N TRP A 48 -10.06 0.65 -17.10
CA TRP A 48 -8.64 0.31 -17.07
C TRP A 48 -8.14 -0.20 -18.43
N ASN A 49 -9.00 -0.87 -19.20
CA ASN A 49 -8.65 -1.37 -20.54
C ASN A 49 -8.38 -0.23 -21.55
N ILE A 50 -8.80 1.00 -21.26
CA ILE A 50 -8.41 2.20 -22.03
C ILE A 50 -6.90 2.45 -21.93
N VAL A 51 -6.27 2.08 -20.82
CA VAL A 51 -4.83 2.21 -20.57
C VAL A 51 -4.08 1.01 -21.15
N ASN A 52 -4.25 0.75 -22.45
CA ASN A 52 -3.50 -0.31 -23.13
C ASN A 52 -2.13 0.22 -23.60
N ILE A 53 -1.11 -0.01 -22.77
CA ILE A 53 0.27 0.45 -23.00
C ILE A 53 1.13 -0.76 -23.43
N PRO A 54 2.05 -0.62 -24.39
CA PRO A 54 2.94 -1.71 -24.78
C PRO A 54 3.74 -2.25 -23.58
N ALA A 55 4.03 -3.55 -23.58
CA ALA A 55 4.59 -4.28 -22.43
C ALA A 55 5.87 -3.67 -21.83
N TRP A 56 6.74 -3.09 -22.67
CA TRP A 56 7.97 -2.42 -22.22
C TRP A 56 7.66 -1.12 -21.45
N ALA A 57 6.68 -0.32 -21.92
CA ALA A 57 6.29 0.93 -21.29
C ALA A 57 5.46 0.68 -20.03
N ASN A 58 4.65 -0.38 -20.00
CA ASN A 58 3.93 -0.83 -18.82
C ASN A 58 4.89 -1.01 -17.62
N ARG A 59 5.99 -1.75 -17.79
CA ARG A 59 6.99 -1.97 -16.71
C ARG A 59 7.68 -0.69 -16.27
N ILE A 60 7.94 0.24 -17.19
CA ILE A 60 8.56 1.54 -16.87
C ILE A 60 7.58 2.40 -16.06
N VAL A 61 6.31 2.47 -16.47
CA VAL A 61 5.28 3.23 -15.76
C VAL A 61 5.05 2.64 -14.38
N SER A 62 4.96 1.32 -14.26
CA SER A 62 4.86 0.62 -12.96
C SER A 62 6.05 0.98 -12.05
N PHE A 63 7.29 0.89 -12.56
CA PHE A 63 8.48 1.31 -11.80
C PHE A 63 8.42 2.77 -11.33
N LEU A 64 8.00 3.69 -12.20
CA LEU A 64 7.85 5.11 -11.86
C LEU A 64 6.77 5.35 -10.80
N LEU A 65 5.64 4.63 -10.86
CA LEU A 65 4.61 4.70 -9.83
C LEU A 65 5.14 4.21 -8.48
N PHE A 66 5.83 3.07 -8.43
CA PHE A 66 6.43 2.57 -7.19
C PHE A 66 7.52 3.49 -6.65
N ALA A 67 8.34 4.09 -7.51
CA ALA A 67 9.30 5.13 -7.11
C ALA A 67 8.58 6.35 -6.51
N GLY A 68 7.47 6.78 -7.12
CA GLY A 68 6.60 7.83 -6.60
C GLY A 68 6.01 7.49 -5.22
N ILE A 69 5.49 6.27 -5.03
CA ILE A 69 5.00 5.79 -3.73
C ILE A 69 6.12 5.82 -2.70
N GLY A 70 7.32 5.34 -3.06
CA GLY A 70 8.49 5.36 -2.19
C GLY A 70 8.88 6.78 -1.76
N TYR A 71 8.83 7.74 -2.67
CA TYR A 71 9.07 9.16 -2.37
C TYR A 71 7.99 9.72 -1.42
N PHE A 72 6.71 9.48 -1.70
CA PHE A 72 5.62 9.91 -0.82
C PHE A 72 5.69 9.28 0.58
N LEU A 73 6.15 8.03 0.69
CA LEU A 73 6.41 7.39 1.98
C LEU A 73 7.46 8.17 2.78
N ILE A 74 8.56 8.60 2.15
CA ILE A 74 9.58 9.44 2.80
C ILE A 74 8.95 10.73 3.33
N GLU A 75 8.15 11.41 2.50
CA GLU A 75 7.47 12.65 2.86
C GLU A 75 6.49 12.46 4.02
N LEU A 76 5.73 11.36 4.00
CA LEU A 76 4.81 10.99 5.06
C LEU A 76 5.54 10.80 6.39
N ASN A 77 6.65 10.05 6.39
CA ASN A 77 7.43 9.85 7.61
C ASN A 77 8.13 11.13 8.08
N ASN A 78 8.62 11.97 7.18
CA ASN A 78 9.22 13.25 7.54
C ASN A 78 8.19 14.22 8.16
N THR A 79 6.98 14.26 7.61
CA THR A 79 5.91 15.15 8.09
C THR A 79 5.37 14.70 9.45
N PHE A 80 5.08 13.40 9.59
CA PHE A 80 4.39 12.89 10.79
C PHE A 80 5.33 12.36 11.87
N ALA A 81 6.63 12.18 11.53
CA ALA A 81 7.64 11.58 12.38
C ALA A 81 7.15 10.24 12.97
N ILE A 82 6.60 9.38 12.11
CA ILE A 82 6.11 8.06 12.50
C ILE A 82 7.27 7.23 13.04
N ILE A 83 8.39 7.22 12.33
CA ILE A 83 9.62 6.56 12.72
C ILE A 83 10.60 7.62 13.23
N ARG A 84 11.06 7.48 14.48
CA ARG A 84 11.85 8.49 15.20
C ARG A 84 13.27 8.71 14.66
N MET A 85 13.82 7.75 13.92
CA MET A 85 15.15 7.91 13.29
C MET A 85 15.05 8.52 11.89
N ARG A 86 15.98 9.43 11.57
CA ARG A 86 16.16 10.01 10.21
C ARG A 86 16.79 9.01 9.23
N ALA A 87 16.19 7.84 9.13
CA ALA A 87 16.54 6.84 8.14
C ALA A 87 15.25 6.36 7.48
N SER A 88 15.23 6.35 6.16
CA SER A 88 14.11 5.95 5.31
C SER A 88 13.92 4.43 5.27
N VAL A 89 14.00 3.78 6.44
CA VAL A 89 13.95 2.31 6.60
C VAL A 89 12.65 1.75 6.03
N GLN A 90 11.51 2.39 6.31
CA GLN A 90 10.21 2.03 5.73
C GLN A 90 10.23 2.02 4.19
N THR A 91 10.84 3.00 3.55
CA THR A 91 10.92 3.11 2.09
C THR A 91 11.86 2.06 1.51
N SER A 92 12.98 1.80 2.20
CA SER A 92 13.88 0.70 1.83
C SER A 92 13.18 -0.66 1.94
N LEU A 93 12.40 -0.89 3.01
CA LEU A 93 11.61 -2.11 3.16
C LEU A 93 10.53 -2.23 2.10
N TYR A 94 9.86 -1.12 1.78
CA TYR A 94 8.85 -1.07 0.72
C TYR A 94 9.44 -1.52 -0.63
N PHE A 95 10.57 -0.94 -1.04
CA PHE A 95 11.25 -1.34 -2.27
C PHE A 95 11.69 -2.81 -2.24
N LEU A 96 12.26 -3.27 -1.13
CA LEU A 96 12.65 -4.67 -0.97
C LEU A 96 11.46 -5.63 -1.09
N LEU A 97 10.32 -5.32 -0.48
CA LEU A 97 9.11 -6.14 -0.55
C LEU A 97 8.52 -6.19 -1.96
N ILE A 98 8.50 -5.06 -2.68
CA ILE A 98 8.06 -5.04 -4.08
C ILE A 98 8.99 -5.89 -4.94
N THR A 99 10.31 -5.70 -4.79
CA THR A 99 11.29 -6.43 -5.60
C THR A 99 11.21 -7.94 -5.41
N ALA A 100 10.79 -8.39 -4.22
CA ALA A 100 10.59 -9.80 -3.94
C ALA A 100 9.39 -10.40 -4.68
N CYS A 101 8.52 -9.58 -5.28
CA CYS A 101 7.29 -10.00 -5.96
C CYS A 101 7.33 -9.60 -7.46
N PRO A 102 8.02 -10.35 -8.34
CA PRO A 102 8.10 -10.05 -9.77
C PRO A 102 6.75 -9.91 -10.47
N GLY A 103 5.72 -10.62 -10.01
CA GLY A 103 4.36 -10.52 -10.56
C GLY A 103 3.75 -9.12 -10.44
N MET A 104 4.23 -8.31 -9.49
CA MET A 104 3.83 -6.91 -9.25
C MET A 104 4.59 -5.89 -10.11
N HIS A 105 5.60 -6.32 -10.89
CA HIS A 105 6.36 -5.40 -11.75
C HIS A 105 5.59 -4.95 -13.00
N LEU A 106 4.42 -5.56 -13.24
CA LEU A 106 3.45 -5.12 -14.22
C LEU A 106 2.56 -4.03 -13.63
N LEU A 107 2.01 -3.19 -14.48
CA LEU A 107 1.10 -2.11 -14.15
C LEU A 107 -0.30 -2.67 -13.93
N TYR A 108 -0.77 -2.56 -12.69
CA TYR A 108 -2.14 -2.90 -12.32
C TYR A 108 -2.92 -1.64 -11.91
N ALA A 109 -4.25 -1.72 -12.01
CA ALA A 109 -5.15 -0.66 -11.52
C ALA A 109 -4.89 -0.34 -10.04
N GLY A 110 -4.52 -1.37 -9.27
CA GLY A 110 -4.10 -1.26 -7.87
C GLY A 110 -2.92 -0.32 -7.63
N ASP A 111 -2.01 -0.14 -8.58
CA ASP A 111 -0.81 0.70 -8.39
C ASP A 111 -1.17 2.18 -8.44
N VAL A 112 -2.03 2.58 -9.39
CA VAL A 112 -2.57 3.94 -9.47
C VAL A 112 -3.48 4.23 -8.27
N ALA A 113 -4.28 3.24 -7.88
CA ALA A 113 -5.06 3.27 -6.66
C ALA A 113 -4.18 3.41 -5.40
N ALA A 114 -3.03 2.74 -5.33
CA ALA A 114 -2.12 2.82 -4.20
C ALA A 114 -1.48 4.21 -4.04
N VAL A 115 -1.16 4.90 -5.14
CA VAL A 115 -0.68 6.30 -5.10
C VAL A 115 -1.73 7.21 -4.49
N THR A 116 -2.94 7.19 -5.04
CA THR A 116 -4.05 8.05 -4.57
C THR A 116 -4.46 7.71 -3.14
N PHE A 117 -4.47 6.43 -2.78
CA PHE A 117 -4.66 5.92 -1.42
C PHE A 117 -3.61 6.44 -0.43
N LEU A 118 -2.33 6.44 -0.81
CA LEU A 118 -1.25 6.97 0.05
C LEU A 118 -1.39 8.48 0.28
N ILE A 119 -1.70 9.25 -0.77
CA ILE A 119 -1.92 10.70 -0.63
C ILE A 119 -3.18 10.96 0.20
N SER A 120 -4.23 10.15 0.02
CA SER A 120 -5.42 10.20 0.87
C SER A 120 -5.09 9.96 2.35
N LEU A 121 -4.26 8.97 2.64
CA LEU A 121 -3.79 8.63 3.98
C LEU A 121 -2.93 9.75 4.59
N TYR A 122 -2.10 10.42 3.79
CA TYR A 122 -1.38 11.62 4.20
C TYR A 122 -2.32 12.72 4.70
N PHE A 123 -3.38 13.04 3.95
CA PHE A 123 -4.36 14.05 4.37
C PHE A 123 -5.19 13.61 5.58
N LEU A 124 -5.49 12.31 5.69
CA LEU A 124 -6.17 11.75 6.85
C LEU A 124 -5.32 11.95 8.12
N PHE A 125 -4.03 11.63 8.07
CA PHE A 125 -3.11 11.86 9.20
C PHE A 125 -2.95 13.33 9.51
N LYS A 126 -2.93 14.19 8.49
CA LYS A 126 -2.88 15.66 8.67
C LYS A 126 -4.10 16.20 9.43
N SER A 127 -5.24 15.50 9.38
CA SER A 127 -6.46 15.92 10.08
C SER A 127 -6.42 15.75 11.60
N TYR A 128 -5.43 15.04 12.15
CA TYR A 128 -5.34 14.72 13.58
C TYR A 128 -5.41 15.95 14.48
N GLN A 129 -6.44 16.00 15.34
CA GLN A 129 -6.72 17.08 16.29
C GLN A 129 -6.66 18.50 15.68
N GLN A 130 -6.92 18.64 14.38
CA GLN A 130 -6.97 19.95 13.73
C GLN A 130 -8.27 20.68 14.08
N PRO A 131 -8.25 21.99 14.39
CA PRO A 131 -9.46 22.75 14.75
C PRO A 131 -10.43 22.92 13.57
N ARG A 132 -9.93 22.85 12.33
CA ARG A 132 -10.72 22.95 11.09
C ARG A 132 -10.41 21.78 10.16
N PRO A 133 -10.87 20.56 10.47
CA PRO A 133 -10.47 19.34 9.76
C PRO A 133 -11.20 19.16 8.42
N ALA A 134 -12.26 19.92 8.15
CA ALA A 134 -13.13 19.73 7.00
C ALA A 134 -12.39 19.77 5.65
N GLY A 135 -11.42 20.67 5.47
CA GLY A 135 -10.63 20.75 4.23
C GLY A 135 -9.72 19.54 4.03
N TYR A 136 -9.05 19.08 5.09
CA TYR A 136 -8.17 17.91 5.00
C TYR A 136 -8.94 16.62 4.75
N LEU A 137 -10.08 16.44 5.41
CA LEU A 137 -10.94 15.28 5.18
C LEU A 137 -11.56 15.32 3.77
N PHE A 138 -11.99 16.49 3.30
CA PHE A 138 -12.42 16.66 1.91
C PHE A 138 -11.34 16.17 0.92
N HIS A 139 -10.09 16.61 1.05
CA HIS A 139 -9.01 16.16 0.17
C HIS A 139 -8.71 14.66 0.32
N SER A 140 -8.75 14.13 1.55
CA SER A 140 -8.54 12.71 1.81
C SER A 140 -9.59 11.86 1.09
N PHE A 141 -10.88 12.17 1.25
CA PHE A 141 -11.95 11.42 0.59
C PHE A 141 -11.97 11.65 -0.93
N ALA A 142 -11.68 12.86 -1.41
CA ALA A 142 -11.60 13.15 -2.84
C ALA A 142 -10.52 12.33 -3.55
N LEU A 143 -9.34 12.19 -2.92
CA LEU A 143 -8.26 11.36 -3.47
C LEU A 143 -8.57 9.87 -3.37
N LEU A 144 -9.19 9.43 -2.28
CA LEU A 144 -9.65 8.05 -2.15
C LEU A 144 -10.66 7.70 -3.26
N SER A 145 -11.61 8.59 -3.55
CA SER A 145 -12.55 8.43 -4.66
C SER A 145 -11.91 8.57 -6.04
N ALA A 146 -10.85 9.36 -6.19
CA ALA A 146 -10.14 9.47 -7.47
C ALA A 146 -9.47 8.13 -7.81
N GLY A 147 -8.90 7.47 -6.79
CA GLY A 147 -8.41 6.10 -6.92
C GLY A 147 -9.52 5.10 -7.21
N SER A 148 -10.72 5.28 -6.64
CA SER A 148 -11.84 4.37 -6.88
C SER A 148 -12.43 4.46 -8.29
N VAL A 149 -12.15 5.52 -9.06
CA VAL A 149 -12.47 5.52 -10.49
C VAL A 149 -11.65 4.48 -11.24
N ALA A 150 -10.36 4.31 -10.89
CA ALA A 150 -9.48 3.30 -11.49
C ALA A 150 -9.69 1.90 -10.89
N PHE A 151 -9.94 1.82 -9.58
CA PHE A 151 -10.17 0.57 -8.85
C PHE A 151 -11.39 0.70 -7.92
N PRO A 152 -12.62 0.40 -8.39
CA PRO A 152 -13.88 0.68 -7.68
C PRO A 152 -13.95 0.25 -6.23
N GLN A 153 -13.30 -0.88 -5.90
CA GLN A 153 -13.27 -1.50 -4.59
C GLN A 153 -12.60 -0.63 -3.51
N LEU A 154 -11.84 0.41 -3.89
CA LEU A 154 -11.36 1.42 -2.95
C LEU A 154 -12.50 2.09 -2.14
N THR A 155 -13.70 2.14 -2.71
CA THR A 155 -14.90 2.68 -2.06
C THR A 155 -15.23 1.96 -0.75
N TYR A 156 -14.90 0.66 -0.63
CA TYR A 156 -15.12 -0.09 0.61
C TYR A 156 -14.24 0.36 1.78
N PHE A 157 -13.18 1.13 1.53
CA PHE A 157 -12.36 1.70 2.60
C PHE A 157 -12.95 2.99 3.19
N ILE A 158 -14.03 3.55 2.65
CA ILE A 158 -14.69 4.77 3.17
C ILE A 158 -15.09 4.64 4.64
N PRO A 159 -15.77 3.57 5.10
CA PRO A 159 -16.07 3.40 6.52
C PRO A 159 -14.81 3.33 7.39
N ILE A 160 -13.74 2.72 6.89
CA ILE A 160 -12.45 2.63 7.60
C ILE A 160 -11.84 4.02 7.73
N TRP A 161 -11.89 4.85 6.68
CA TRP A 161 -11.47 6.25 6.73
C TRP A 161 -12.27 7.08 7.72
N LEU A 162 -13.60 6.89 7.78
CA LEU A 162 -14.46 7.55 8.75
C LEU A 162 -14.14 7.13 10.19
N MET A 163 -13.88 5.83 10.42
CA MET A 163 -13.41 5.33 11.71
C MET A 163 -12.06 5.97 12.08
N GLY A 164 -11.12 6.06 11.12
CA GLY A 164 -9.85 6.76 11.31
C GLY A 164 -10.02 8.23 11.69
N ALA A 165 -10.85 8.97 10.96
CA ALA A 165 -11.17 10.36 11.24
C ALA A 165 -11.80 10.54 12.64
N SER A 166 -12.66 9.61 13.06
CA SER A 166 -13.23 9.60 14.41
C SER A 166 -12.16 9.36 15.48
N GLY A 167 -11.26 8.39 15.27
CA GLY A 167 -10.15 8.08 16.17
C GLY A 167 -9.12 9.21 16.26
N PHE A 168 -8.99 10.01 15.22
CA PHE A 168 -8.13 11.21 15.16
C PHE A 168 -8.79 12.48 15.70
N GLN A 169 -10.01 12.36 16.23
CA GLN A 169 -10.81 13.48 16.75
C GLN A 169 -11.02 14.60 15.72
N SER A 170 -11.11 14.23 14.44
CA SER A 170 -11.26 15.17 13.32
C SER A 170 -12.64 15.08 12.66
N LEU A 171 -13.49 14.14 13.10
CA LEU A 171 -14.85 13.95 12.62
C LEU A 171 -15.84 14.85 13.37
N THR A 172 -16.29 15.90 12.70
CA THR A 172 -17.37 16.81 13.10
C THR A 172 -18.47 16.72 12.04
N PHE A 173 -19.68 17.19 12.32
CA PHE A 173 -20.74 17.21 11.29
C PHE A 173 -20.28 17.92 10.00
N ARG A 174 -19.60 19.06 10.13
CA ARG A 174 -19.06 19.81 8.99
C ARG A 174 -18.02 19.02 8.19
N SER A 175 -17.10 18.33 8.87
CA SER A 175 -16.08 17.55 8.18
C SER A 175 -16.59 16.22 7.62
N PHE A 176 -17.64 15.65 8.22
CA PHE A 176 -18.39 14.53 7.65
C PHE A 176 -19.06 14.94 6.33
N CYS A 177 -19.78 16.06 6.29
CA CYS A 177 -20.32 16.60 5.03
C CYS A 177 -19.21 16.89 4.01
N GLY A 178 -18.08 17.48 4.45
CA GLY A 178 -16.91 17.68 3.59
C GLY A 178 -16.35 16.38 3.01
N SER A 179 -16.40 15.28 3.77
CA SER A 179 -15.97 13.96 3.33
C SER A 179 -16.89 13.38 2.25
N ILE A 180 -18.21 13.50 2.43
CA ILE A 180 -19.21 13.07 1.43
C ILE A 180 -19.04 13.86 0.12
N ILE A 181 -18.90 15.18 0.22
CA ILE A 181 -18.68 16.03 -0.96
C ILE A 181 -17.37 15.63 -1.64
N GLY A 182 -16.28 15.46 -0.86
CA GLY A 182 -14.99 15.02 -1.37
C GLY A 182 -15.11 13.73 -2.17
N TRP A 183 -15.73 12.70 -1.58
CA TRP A 183 -15.95 11.40 -2.25
C TRP A 183 -16.78 11.53 -3.54
N SER A 184 -17.79 12.40 -3.55
CA SER A 184 -18.68 12.53 -4.72
C SER A 184 -18.03 13.20 -5.94
N ILE A 185 -16.96 14.00 -5.75
CA ILE A 185 -16.41 14.86 -6.80
C ILE A 185 -15.87 14.10 -8.02
N PRO A 186 -15.03 13.06 -7.87
CA PRO A 186 -14.53 12.34 -9.04
C PRO A 186 -15.65 11.68 -9.85
N TYR A 187 -16.69 11.19 -9.18
CA TYR A 187 -17.87 10.62 -9.84
C TYR A 187 -18.72 11.67 -10.55
N TRP A 188 -18.79 12.90 -10.03
CA TRP A 188 -19.43 14.02 -10.73
C TRP A 188 -18.69 14.39 -12.02
N PHE A 189 -17.36 14.41 -11.99
CA PHE A 189 -16.57 14.64 -13.21
C PHE A 189 -16.71 13.48 -14.21
N LEU A 190 -16.73 12.23 -13.72
CA LEU A 190 -16.99 11.05 -14.55
C LEU A 190 -18.37 11.12 -15.22
N LEU A 191 -19.40 11.51 -14.46
CA LEU A 191 -20.75 11.73 -14.97
C LEU A 191 -20.79 12.81 -16.05
N GLY A 192 -20.12 13.94 -15.82
CA GLY A 192 -20.00 15.00 -16.80
C GLY A 192 -19.37 14.51 -18.11
N HIS A 193 -18.24 13.81 -18.02
CA HIS A 193 -17.58 13.21 -19.18
C HIS A 193 -18.48 12.24 -19.93
N ALA A 194 -19.11 11.32 -19.21
CA ALA A 194 -20.01 10.29 -19.75
C ALA A 194 -21.23 10.91 -20.45
N PHE A 195 -21.80 11.97 -19.90
CA PHE A 195 -22.93 12.69 -20.48
C PHE A 195 -22.55 13.38 -21.80
N PHE A 196 -21.41 14.06 -21.87
CA PHE A 196 -20.98 14.78 -23.08
C PHE A 196 -20.57 13.85 -24.23
N HIS A 197 -20.02 12.67 -23.93
CA HIS A 197 -19.61 11.69 -24.94
C HIS A 197 -20.70 10.66 -25.27
N ASN A 198 -21.89 10.79 -24.68
CA ASN A 198 -22.99 9.84 -24.83
C ASN A 198 -22.64 8.39 -24.41
N GLU A 199 -21.71 8.25 -23.45
CA GLU A 199 -21.23 6.99 -22.90
C GLU A 199 -21.64 6.86 -21.43
N ILE A 200 -22.96 6.95 -21.18
CA ILE A 200 -23.51 6.93 -19.80
C ILE A 200 -23.15 5.64 -19.04
N GLU A 201 -22.83 4.58 -19.76
CA GLU A 201 -22.39 3.29 -19.21
C GLU A 201 -21.14 3.41 -18.34
N LEU A 202 -20.21 4.29 -18.70
CA LEU A 202 -18.97 4.52 -17.95
C LEU A 202 -19.24 5.03 -16.52
N PHE A 203 -20.35 5.74 -16.32
CA PHE A 203 -20.68 6.29 -15.00
C PHE A 203 -21.16 5.21 -14.02
N TYR A 204 -22.02 4.29 -14.46
CA TYR A 204 -22.59 3.28 -13.56
C TYR A 204 -21.75 2.00 -13.46
N GLN A 205 -20.84 1.72 -14.41
CA GLN A 205 -19.94 0.57 -14.38
C GLN A 205 -19.14 0.39 -13.07
N PRO A 206 -18.50 1.44 -12.49
CA PRO A 206 -17.83 1.31 -11.20
C PRO A 206 -18.74 0.75 -10.10
N PHE A 207 -20.02 1.15 -10.09
CA PHE A 207 -20.99 0.71 -9.08
C PHE A 207 -21.49 -0.72 -9.34
N ILE A 208 -21.60 -1.13 -10.61
CA ILE A 208 -21.90 -2.53 -10.97
C ILE A 208 -20.75 -3.44 -10.51
N HIS A 209 -19.50 -3.07 -10.82
CA HIS A 209 -18.33 -3.83 -10.36
C HIS A 209 -18.16 -3.83 -8.85
N LEU A 210 -18.65 -2.81 -8.17
CA LEU A 210 -18.72 -2.80 -6.70
C LEU A 210 -19.79 -3.80 -6.22
N ALA A 211 -20.95 -3.87 -6.86
CA ALA A 211 -22.00 -4.82 -6.49
C ALA A 211 -21.66 -6.28 -6.83
N ASP A 212 -20.78 -6.52 -7.81
CA ASP A 212 -20.35 -7.84 -8.25
C ASP A 212 -19.34 -8.47 -7.28
N PHE A 213 -19.87 -9.12 -6.24
CA PHE A 213 -19.09 -9.97 -5.34
C PHE A 213 -19.00 -11.38 -5.93
N ARG A 214 -17.84 -11.70 -6.52
CA ARG A 214 -17.56 -13.03 -7.06
C ARG A 214 -17.45 -14.08 -5.96
N ASP A 215 -17.87 -15.31 -6.29
CA ASP A 215 -17.73 -16.47 -5.41
C ASP A 215 -16.25 -16.74 -5.08
N ILE A 216 -16.00 -17.21 -3.86
CA ILE A 216 -14.65 -17.45 -3.36
C ILE A 216 -14.17 -18.83 -3.84
N ASP A 217 -13.33 -18.86 -4.88
CA ASP A 217 -12.64 -20.08 -5.31
C ASP A 217 -11.13 -19.97 -5.06
N PHE A 218 -10.71 -20.38 -3.86
CA PHE A 218 -9.31 -20.38 -3.45
C PHE A 218 -8.40 -21.24 -4.36
N GLY A 219 -8.94 -22.25 -5.04
CA GLY A 219 -8.15 -23.16 -5.88
C GLY A 219 -7.82 -22.59 -7.26
N ARG A 220 -8.69 -21.72 -7.80
CA ARG A 220 -8.53 -21.12 -9.12
C ARG A 220 -7.98 -19.70 -9.08
N ASP A 221 -8.31 -18.94 -8.02
CA ASP A 221 -8.01 -17.51 -7.97
C ASP A 221 -6.65 -17.17 -7.35
N PHE A 222 -6.16 -18.03 -6.44
CA PHE A 222 -4.82 -17.86 -5.84
C PHE A 222 -3.78 -18.73 -6.52
N GLN A 223 -2.75 -18.08 -7.06
CA GLN A 223 -1.53 -18.80 -7.46
C GLN A 223 -0.68 -19.09 -6.21
N LEU A 224 0.08 -20.20 -6.23
CA LEU A 224 0.86 -20.65 -5.08
C LEU A 224 1.80 -19.56 -4.53
N TRP A 225 2.43 -18.80 -5.41
CA TRP A 225 3.33 -17.70 -5.03
C TRP A 225 2.59 -16.54 -4.34
N GLU A 226 1.33 -16.26 -4.69
CA GLU A 226 0.49 -15.26 -4.02
C GLU A 226 0.22 -15.68 -2.57
N VAL A 227 -0.11 -16.95 -2.36
CA VAL A 227 -0.37 -17.48 -1.00
C VAL A 227 0.89 -17.41 -0.15
N VAL A 228 2.05 -17.80 -0.70
CA VAL A 228 3.32 -17.79 0.03
C VAL A 228 3.74 -16.34 0.34
N THR A 229 3.60 -15.41 -0.60
CA THR A 229 3.88 -13.98 -0.36
C THR A 229 2.94 -13.38 0.69
N LEU A 230 1.63 -13.66 0.61
CA LEU A 230 0.65 -13.22 1.61
C LEU A 230 0.94 -13.81 2.99
N GLY A 231 1.31 -15.09 3.08
CA GLY A 231 1.69 -15.74 4.33
C GLY A 231 2.92 -15.10 4.98
N TYR A 232 3.94 -14.79 4.18
CA TYR A 232 5.13 -14.06 4.64
C TYR A 232 4.77 -12.65 5.15
N LEU A 233 3.99 -11.90 4.38
CA LEU A 233 3.52 -10.57 4.76
C LEU A 233 2.65 -10.60 6.03
N PHE A 234 1.83 -11.63 6.20
CA PHE A 234 0.97 -11.81 7.37
C PHE A 234 1.80 -12.08 8.64
N ILE A 235 2.87 -12.89 8.55
CA ILE A 235 3.79 -13.10 9.68
C ILE A 235 4.48 -11.79 10.08
N LEU A 236 4.99 -11.03 9.09
CA LEU A 236 5.56 -9.71 9.35
C LEU A 236 4.56 -8.76 10.01
N TYR A 237 3.32 -8.76 9.52
CA TYR A 237 2.23 -7.96 10.06
C TYR A 237 1.89 -8.32 11.50
N ILE A 238 1.73 -9.61 11.84
CA ILE A 238 1.41 -10.05 13.21
C ILE A 238 2.52 -9.60 14.17
N VAL A 239 3.78 -9.93 13.85
CA VAL A 239 4.92 -9.62 14.73
C VAL A 239 5.06 -8.11 14.92
N SER A 240 4.91 -7.33 13.85
CA SER A 240 4.98 -5.87 13.91
C SER A 240 3.81 -5.26 14.69
N SER A 241 2.60 -5.77 14.49
CA SER A 241 1.40 -5.28 15.17
C SER A 241 1.45 -5.55 16.67
N ILE A 242 1.81 -6.78 17.08
CA ILE A 242 1.97 -7.13 18.50
C ILE A 242 3.00 -6.21 19.14
N HIS A 243 4.15 -6.00 18.48
CA HIS A 243 5.17 -5.11 19.00
C HIS A 243 4.70 -3.65 19.11
N CYS A 244 4.02 -3.11 18.10
CA CYS A 244 3.49 -1.74 18.13
C CYS A 244 2.46 -1.54 19.25
N ILE A 245 1.66 -2.57 19.57
CA ILE A 245 0.69 -2.50 20.67
C ILE A 245 1.41 -2.58 22.02
N VAL A 246 2.32 -3.54 22.20
CA VAL A 246 3.03 -3.77 23.48
C VAL A 246 4.00 -2.64 23.80
N ALA A 247 4.78 -2.17 22.82
CA ALA A 247 5.76 -1.10 22.99
C ALA A 247 5.17 0.30 22.76
N GLY A 248 3.86 0.41 22.47
CA GLY A 248 3.22 1.68 22.11
C GLY A 248 3.22 2.74 23.22
N TYR A 249 3.54 2.37 24.47
CA TYR A 249 3.72 3.32 25.57
C TYR A 249 4.97 4.19 25.41
N GLU A 250 5.98 3.73 24.64
CA GLU A 250 7.19 4.51 24.37
C GLU A 250 6.93 5.61 23.33
N ASP A 251 5.83 5.49 22.59
CA ASP A 251 5.46 6.38 21.50
C ASP A 251 4.62 7.58 21.89
N LYS A 252 4.74 8.65 21.07
CA LYS A 252 3.89 9.82 21.26
C LYS A 252 2.45 9.40 20.98
N ILE A 253 1.49 9.95 21.74
CA ILE A 253 0.06 9.65 21.61
C ILE A 253 -0.41 9.72 20.14
N ARG A 254 0.05 10.74 19.42
CA ARG A 254 -0.24 10.93 17.98
C ARG A 254 0.33 9.80 17.10
N THR A 255 1.61 9.45 17.28
CA THR A 255 2.26 8.35 16.54
C THR A 255 1.56 7.02 16.82
N ARG A 256 1.22 6.77 18.09
CA ARG A 256 0.44 5.61 18.51
C ARG A 256 -0.91 5.55 17.79
N ALA A 257 -1.66 6.66 17.73
CA ALA A 257 -2.93 6.71 17.01
C ALA A 257 -2.78 6.32 15.52
N TYR A 258 -1.75 6.84 14.84
CA TYR A 258 -1.47 6.48 13.43
C TYR A 258 -1.12 5.00 13.27
N LEU A 259 -0.27 4.44 14.13
CA LEU A 259 0.12 3.03 14.08
C LEU A 259 -1.08 2.11 14.35
N HIS A 260 -1.92 2.41 15.34
CA HIS A 260 -3.14 1.64 15.60
C HIS A 260 -4.10 1.69 14.41
N PHE A 261 -4.27 2.85 13.77
CA PHE A 261 -5.05 2.96 12.55
C PHE A 261 -4.44 2.11 11.41
N LEU A 262 -3.13 2.15 11.21
CA LEU A 262 -2.46 1.32 10.21
C LEU A 262 -2.62 -0.17 10.51
N ILE A 263 -2.53 -0.61 11.77
CA ILE A 263 -2.77 -2.01 12.14
C ILE A 263 -4.18 -2.44 11.75
N PHE A 264 -5.19 -1.63 12.07
CA PHE A 264 -6.59 -1.89 11.72
C PHE A 264 -6.81 -1.87 10.20
N LEU A 265 -6.24 -0.90 9.50
CA LEU A 265 -6.31 -0.80 8.04
C LEU A 265 -5.72 -2.03 7.35
N ASN A 266 -4.51 -2.47 7.75
CA ASN A 266 -3.89 -3.66 7.18
C ASN A 266 -4.69 -4.93 7.49
N PHE A 267 -5.27 -5.05 8.70
CA PHE A 267 -6.18 -6.16 9.03
C PHE A 267 -7.36 -6.21 8.06
N CYS A 268 -8.00 -5.06 7.81
CA CYS A 268 -9.11 -4.97 6.87
C CYS A 268 -8.67 -5.30 5.42
N ILE A 269 -7.48 -4.89 5.00
CA ILE A 269 -6.95 -5.24 3.67
C ILE A 269 -6.70 -6.75 3.56
N PHE A 270 -6.10 -7.39 4.58
CA PHE A 270 -5.93 -8.85 4.61
C PHE A 270 -7.27 -9.58 4.53
N LEU A 271 -8.25 -9.15 5.35
CA LEU A 271 -9.60 -9.69 5.33
C LEU A 271 -10.21 -9.54 3.93
N PHE A 272 -10.01 -8.38 3.29
CA PHE A 272 -10.54 -8.14 1.96
C PHE A 272 -9.88 -9.00 0.88
N ILE A 273 -8.58 -9.26 0.97
CA ILE A 273 -7.88 -10.19 0.07
C ILE A 273 -8.44 -11.61 0.20
N VAL A 274 -8.77 -12.05 1.41
CA VAL A 274 -9.38 -13.37 1.65
C VAL A 274 -10.81 -13.44 1.11
N LEU A 275 -11.57 -12.34 1.23
CA LEU A 275 -12.94 -12.23 0.72
C LEU A 275 -13.02 -12.12 -0.80
N GLN A 276 -12.02 -11.50 -1.44
CA GLN A 276 -11.95 -11.33 -2.90
C GLN A 276 -10.55 -11.68 -3.44
N PRO A 277 -10.23 -12.98 -3.54
CA PRO A 277 -8.95 -13.47 -4.08
C PRO A 277 -8.63 -12.94 -5.48
N ALA A 278 -9.65 -12.77 -6.32
CA ALA A 278 -9.49 -12.28 -7.70
C ALA A 278 -8.79 -10.90 -7.79
N LEU A 279 -8.83 -10.11 -6.72
CA LEU A 279 -8.24 -8.77 -6.65
C LEU A 279 -6.94 -8.73 -5.84
N SER A 280 -6.36 -9.90 -5.51
CA SER A 280 -5.16 -10.05 -4.69
C SER A 280 -4.04 -9.11 -5.11
N MET A 281 -3.70 -9.07 -6.41
CA MET A 281 -2.66 -8.19 -6.97
C MET A 281 -2.92 -6.72 -6.68
N ASN A 282 -4.14 -6.26 -6.95
CA ASN A 282 -4.48 -4.85 -6.74
C ASN A 282 -4.40 -4.46 -5.27
N LEU A 283 -4.89 -5.32 -4.37
CA LEU A 283 -4.88 -5.09 -2.94
C LEU A 283 -3.49 -5.24 -2.31
N LEU A 284 -2.62 -6.05 -2.91
CA LEU A 284 -1.24 -6.23 -2.47
C LEU A 284 -0.45 -4.91 -2.52
N SER A 285 -0.62 -4.11 -3.57
CA SER A 285 0.01 -2.77 -3.68
C SER A 285 -0.36 -1.86 -2.51
N LEU A 286 -1.63 -1.89 -2.07
CA LEU A 286 -2.10 -1.12 -0.92
C LEU A 286 -1.54 -1.68 0.40
N LEU A 287 -1.49 -3.01 0.53
CA LEU A 287 -1.02 -3.70 1.73
C LEU A 287 0.47 -3.43 1.99
N LEU A 288 1.30 -3.44 0.95
CA LEU A 288 2.74 -3.22 1.06
C LEU A 288 3.09 -1.86 1.68
N ILE A 289 2.30 -0.82 1.40
CA ILE A 289 2.45 0.51 2.01
C ILE A 289 2.34 0.39 3.53
N GLY A 290 1.26 -0.21 4.01
CA GLY A 290 0.99 -0.34 5.44
C GLY A 290 2.01 -1.23 6.18
N ILE A 291 2.34 -2.39 5.60
CA ILE A 291 3.31 -3.31 6.18
C ILE A 291 4.71 -2.68 6.25
N SER A 292 5.13 -1.95 5.22
CA SER A 292 6.45 -1.32 5.19
C SER A 292 6.66 -0.31 6.33
N ILE A 293 5.60 0.44 6.69
CA ILE A 293 5.62 1.38 7.82
C ILE A 293 5.67 0.62 9.15
N LEU A 294 4.83 -0.40 9.34
CA LEU A 294 4.77 -1.17 10.59
C LEU A 294 6.08 -1.94 10.86
N VAL A 295 6.60 -2.63 9.85
CA VAL A 295 7.86 -3.38 9.94
C VAL A 295 9.04 -2.42 10.11
N GLY A 296 9.04 -1.28 9.40
CA GLY A 296 10.03 -0.23 9.56
C GLY A 296 10.07 0.32 10.98
N HIS A 297 8.90 0.53 11.58
CA HIS A 297 8.78 0.95 12.97
C HIS A 297 9.35 -0.09 13.94
N LEU A 298 9.00 -1.37 13.78
CA LEU A 298 9.53 -2.46 14.59
C LEU A 298 11.06 -2.52 14.53
N PHE A 299 11.65 -2.47 13.33
CA PHE A 299 13.10 -2.60 13.18
C PHE A 299 13.89 -1.39 13.67
N VAL A 300 13.29 -0.20 13.70
CA VAL A 300 13.96 0.99 14.21
C VAL A 300 13.91 1.07 15.74
N LEU A 301 12.78 0.72 16.35
CA LEU A 301 12.60 0.87 17.80
C LEU A 301 13.28 -0.25 18.61
N THR A 302 13.41 -1.43 18.03
CA THR A 302 13.96 -2.60 18.74
C THR A 302 15.47 -2.73 18.63
N ASN A 303 16.11 -3.08 19.76
CA ASN A 303 17.54 -3.42 19.80
C ASN A 303 17.79 -4.68 20.66
N SER A 304 16.84 -5.63 20.64
CA SER A 304 16.92 -6.91 21.37
C SER A 304 17.58 -8.01 20.51
N LYS A 305 18.05 -9.11 21.12
CA LYS A 305 18.71 -10.19 20.36
C LYS A 305 17.70 -10.89 19.45
N SER A 306 16.48 -11.06 19.97
CA SER A 306 15.33 -11.61 19.24
C SER A 306 14.97 -10.77 18.02
N SER A 307 14.94 -9.44 18.15
CA SER A 307 14.60 -8.58 17.00
C SER A 307 15.69 -8.61 15.92
N ASN A 308 16.97 -8.66 16.31
CA ASN A 308 18.06 -8.77 15.34
C ASN A 308 18.04 -10.13 14.62
N LEU A 309 17.69 -11.22 15.32
CA LEU A 309 17.48 -12.52 14.71
C LEU A 309 16.28 -12.52 13.76
N PHE A 310 15.17 -11.91 14.17
CA PHE A 310 13.97 -11.75 13.33
C PHE A 310 14.26 -10.92 12.08
N PHE A 311 15.02 -9.82 12.20
CA PHE A 311 15.47 -9.01 11.06
C PHE A 311 16.28 -9.86 10.07
N ILE A 312 17.29 -10.60 10.53
CA ILE A 312 18.11 -11.47 9.67
C ILE A 312 17.24 -12.55 9.02
N GLY A 313 16.38 -13.21 9.80
CA GLY A 313 15.46 -14.24 9.33
C GLY A 313 14.50 -13.70 8.26
N SER A 314 13.92 -12.52 8.48
CA SER A 314 13.03 -11.87 7.49
C SER A 314 13.76 -11.53 6.20
N MET A 315 15.01 -11.06 6.26
CA MET A 315 15.79 -10.74 5.06
C MET A 315 16.19 -12.00 4.27
N ILE A 316 16.58 -13.08 4.97
CA ILE A 316 16.86 -14.37 4.32
C ILE A 316 15.58 -14.93 3.67
N THR A 317 14.46 -14.87 4.38
CA THR A 317 13.16 -15.32 3.87
C THR A 317 12.72 -14.51 2.66
N LEU A 318 12.97 -13.19 2.66
CA LEU A 318 12.67 -12.32 1.52
C LEU A 318 13.49 -12.69 0.28
N ILE A 319 14.78 -13.00 0.44
CA ILE A 319 15.63 -13.45 -0.67
C ILE A 319 15.16 -14.82 -1.18
N ALA A 320 14.83 -15.74 -0.28
CA ALA A 320 14.28 -17.04 -0.65
C ALA A 320 12.93 -16.90 -1.38
N LEU A 321 12.08 -15.97 -0.94
CA LEU A 321 10.80 -15.64 -1.55
C LEU A 321 10.97 -15.09 -2.97
N PHE A 322 11.97 -14.22 -3.19
CA PHE A 322 12.29 -13.73 -4.52
C PHE A 322 12.71 -14.86 -5.47
N CYS A 323 13.62 -15.74 -5.04
CA CYS A 323 14.04 -16.89 -5.82
C CYS A 323 12.88 -17.85 -6.11
N PHE A 324 12.03 -18.11 -5.12
CA PHE A 324 10.84 -18.93 -5.26
C PHE A 324 9.85 -18.33 -6.27
N ASN A 325 9.55 -17.02 -6.14
CA ASN A 325 8.62 -16.34 -7.03
C ASN A 325 9.12 -16.32 -8.48
N ILE A 326 10.43 -16.11 -8.71
CA ILE A 326 11.01 -16.23 -10.05
C ILE A 326 10.82 -17.65 -10.58
N TRP A 327 11.13 -18.67 -9.78
CA TRP A 327 11.02 -20.06 -10.22
C TRP A 327 9.57 -20.46 -10.55
N THR A 328 8.59 -19.97 -9.79
CA THR A 328 7.17 -20.27 -10.05
C THR A 328 6.58 -19.50 -11.24
N LEU A 329 7.17 -18.37 -11.61
CA LEU A 329 6.69 -17.50 -12.70
C LEU A 329 7.40 -17.77 -14.04
N LEU A 330 8.51 -18.51 -14.01
CA LEU A 330 9.29 -18.94 -15.16
C LEU A 330 8.69 -20.22 -15.75
#